data_AF-A0A815ZZS4-F1
#
_entry.id   AF-A0A815ZZS4-F1
#
_cell.length_a   1.000
_cell.length_b   1.000
_cell.length_c   1.000
_cell.angle_alpha   90.00
_cell.angle_beta   90.00
_cell.angle_gamma   90.00
#
_symmetry.space_group_name_H-M   'P 1'
#
loop_
_entity.id
_entity.type
_entity.pdbx_description
1 polymer ?
#
loop_
_entity_poly.entity_id
_entity_poly.type
_entity_poly.pdbx_seq_one_letter_code
_entity_poly.pdbx_strand_id
1 'polypeptide(L)'
;MKNYHDHPTASHFEISRTWYWLRDKYYWPQMFNTIVSYVKVVSCKSCQRFKYRRMKPSGTLEPIPPPAGPFELVGLDYLGPLTTSVNGN
;
A
#
# COMPACT_ATOMS: atom_id res chain seq x y z
N MET A 1 6.15 6.45 21.44
CA MET A 1 5.48 6.27 20.14
C MET A 1 4.10 6.91 20.08
N LYS A 2 3.22 6.62 21.05
CA LYS A 2 1.90 7.25 21.20
C LYS A 2 1.87 8.76 20.94
N ASN A 3 2.76 9.53 21.57
CA ASN A 3 2.75 11.00 21.44
C ASN A 3 3.49 11.54 20.21
N TYR A 4 4.44 10.78 19.65
CA TYR A 4 5.36 11.24 18.60
C TYR A 4 5.06 10.65 17.22
N HIS A 5 4.14 9.70 17.14
CA HIS A 5 3.74 9.03 15.90
C HIS A 5 2.23 8.75 15.82
N ASP A 6 1.62 8.20 16.88
CA ASP A 6 0.18 7.83 16.84
C ASP A 6 -0.76 9.01 17.14
N HIS A 7 -0.23 10.11 17.68
CA HIS A 7 -1.04 11.28 18.02
C HIS A 7 -1.58 11.94 16.74
N PRO A 8 -2.85 12.40 16.70
CA PRO A 8 -3.43 13.02 15.50
C PRO A 8 -2.60 14.17 14.92
N THR A 9 -1.97 14.97 15.78
CA THR A 9 -1.08 16.08 15.36
C THR A 9 0.34 15.65 14.99
N ALA A 10 0.72 14.39 15.29
CA ALA A 10 1.98 13.78 14.86
C ALA A 10 1.86 13.08 13.50
N SER A 11 0.67 13.13 12.87
CA SER A 11 0.36 12.78 11.48
C SER A 11 1.00 11.48 10.94
N HIS A 12 1.27 10.50 11.80
CA HIS A 12 1.96 9.26 11.43
C HIS A 12 3.26 9.50 10.61
N PHE A 13 4.09 10.45 11.04
CA PHE A 13 5.30 10.82 10.31
C PHE A 13 6.24 9.65 10.01
N GLU A 14 7.04 9.83 8.95
CA GLU A 14 8.07 8.87 8.57
C GLU A 14 9.13 8.68 9.66
N ILE A 15 9.85 7.56 9.59
CA ILE A 15 10.89 7.15 10.55
C ILE A 15 11.88 8.26 10.84
N SER A 16 12.33 8.98 9.81
CA SER A 16 13.30 10.06 9.93
C SER A 16 12.84 11.16 10.87
N ARG A 17 11.59 11.60 10.74
CA ARG A 17 11.01 12.67 11.54
C ARG A 17 10.67 12.22 12.95
N THR A 18 10.16 10.99 13.11
CA THR A 18 9.94 10.42 14.45
C THR A 18 11.26 10.21 15.19
N TRP A 19 12.31 9.74 14.50
CA TRP A 19 13.67 9.64 15.06
C TRP A 19 14.22 11.00 15.47
N TYR A 20 14.10 12.02 14.61
CA TYR A 20 14.59 13.36 14.89
C TYR A 20 14.00 13.93 16.19
N TRP A 21 12.70 13.77 16.44
CA TRP A 21 12.08 14.25 17.68
C TRP A 21 12.42 13.43 18.92
N LEU A 22 12.64 12.13 18.76
CA LEU A 22 12.94 11.23 19.88
C LEU A 22 14.41 11.34 20.32
N ARG A 23 15.35 11.45 19.39
CA ARG A 23 16.79 11.43 19.67
C ARG A 23 17.26 12.59 20.54
N ASP A 24 16.58 13.74 20.46
CA ASP A 24 16.95 14.94 21.21
C ASP A 24 16.45 14.90 22.67
N LYS A 25 15.52 13.98 22.99
CA LYS A 25 14.84 13.92 24.30
C LYS A 25 15.07 12.61 25.06
N TYR A 26 15.37 11.53 24.34
CA TYR A 26 15.46 10.19 24.90
C TYR A 26 16.60 9.43 24.24
N TYR A 27 17.15 8.46 24.99
CA TYR A 27 18.11 7.51 24.47
C TYR A 27 17.86 6.14 25.11
N TRP A 28 17.90 5.10 24.28
CA TRP A 28 17.97 3.73 24.75
C TRP A 28 18.69 2.85 23.71
N PRO A 29 19.26 1.70 24.12
CA PRO A 29 19.90 0.78 23.19
C PRO A 29 18.96 0.37 22.05
N GLN A 30 19.46 0.44 20.82
CA GLN A 30 18.70 0.10 19.60
C GLN A 30 17.45 0.96 19.32
N MET A 31 17.36 2.17 19.89
CA MET A 31 16.23 3.10 19.70
C MET A 31 15.81 3.29 18.24
N PHE A 32 16.78 3.48 17.34
CA PHE A 32 16.49 3.61 15.92
C PHE A 32 15.81 2.36 15.34
N ASN A 33 16.30 1.16 15.67
CA ASN A 33 15.71 -0.09 15.22
C ASN A 33 14.30 -0.27 15.77
N THR A 34 14.04 0.12 17.02
CA THR A 34 12.70 0.11 17.63
C THR A 34 11.73 1.05 16.90
N ILE A 35 12.19 2.25 16.52
CA ILE A 35 11.37 3.22 15.77
C ILE A 35 11.09 2.69 14.35
N VAL A 36 12.11 2.14 13.70
CA VAL A 36 11.97 1.52 12.38
C VAL A 36 10.96 0.37 12.41
N SER A 37 11.10 -0.57 13.35
CA SER A 37 10.20 -1.73 13.43
C SER A 37 8.75 -1.32 13.67
N TYR A 38 8.54 -0.31 14.51
CA TYR A 38 7.20 0.23 14.80
C TYR A 38 6.55 0.92 13.59
N VAL A 39 7.26 1.85 12.93
CA VAL A 39 6.71 2.67 11.83
C VAL A 39 6.63 1.92 10.49
N LYS A 40 7.61 1.06 10.18
CA LYS A 40 7.68 0.40 8.86
C LYS A 40 6.97 -0.95 8.80
N VAL A 41 7.05 -1.76 9.87
CA VAL A 41 6.92 -3.22 9.68
C VAL A 41 5.76 -3.82 10.49
N VAL A 42 5.57 -3.47 11.78
CA VAL A 42 4.79 -4.35 12.67
C VAL A 42 3.66 -3.68 13.46
N SER A 43 3.76 -2.42 13.87
CA SER A 43 2.96 -1.96 15.02
C SER A 43 1.91 -0.89 14.74
N CYS A 44 2.14 -0.01 13.77
CA CYS A 44 1.16 1.04 13.47
C CYS A 44 0.13 0.60 12.41
N LYS A 45 -1.12 0.37 12.85
CA LYS A 45 -2.23 -0.03 11.97
C LYS A 45 -2.51 0.97 10.84
N SER A 46 -2.46 2.27 11.14
CA SER A 46 -2.68 3.34 10.15
C SER A 46 -1.59 3.31 9.07
N CYS A 47 -0.32 3.22 9.46
CA CYS A 47 0.76 3.10 8.50
C CYS A 47 0.68 1.80 7.71
N GLN A 48 0.34 0.67 8.31
CA GLN A 48 0.19 -0.59 7.57
C GLN A 48 -0.92 -0.51 6.52
N ARG A 49 -2.02 0.18 6.82
CA ARG A 49 -3.17 0.31 5.91
C ARG A 49 -2.94 1.28 4.76
N PHE A 50 -2.33 2.43 5.04
CA PHE A 50 -2.29 3.55 4.09
C PHE A 50 -0.91 3.78 3.46
N LYS A 51 0.16 3.24 4.05
CA LYS A 51 1.50 3.46 3.50
C LYS A 51 1.69 2.67 2.23
N TYR A 52 2.06 3.39 1.17
CA TYR A 52 2.42 2.76 -0.10
C TYR A 52 3.57 1.78 0.11
N ARG A 53 3.35 0.51 -0.29
CA ARG A 53 4.39 -0.50 -0.28
C ARG A 53 5.25 -0.29 -1.53
N ARG A 54 6.46 0.25 -1.35
CA ARG A 54 7.50 0.28 -2.40
C ARG A 54 8.01 -1.15 -2.63
N MET A 55 7.22 -1.96 -3.31
CA MET A 55 7.68 -3.24 -3.83
C MET A 55 8.38 -2.99 -5.17
N LYS A 56 9.30 -3.89 -5.53
CA LYS A 56 9.66 -4.02 -6.94
C LYS A 56 8.37 -4.28 -7.73
N PRO A 57 8.29 -3.83 -8.99
CA PRO A 57 7.20 -4.24 -9.86
C PRO A 57 7.00 -5.74 -9.72
N SER A 58 5.74 -6.17 -9.58
CA SER A 58 5.41 -7.59 -9.76
C SER A 58 6.09 -8.06 -11.05
N GLY A 59 6.56 -9.31 -11.07
CA GLY A 59 7.30 -9.86 -12.20
C GLY A 59 6.60 -9.67 -13.55
N THR A 60 7.25 -10.09 -14.62
CA THR A 60 6.64 -10.06 -15.95
C THR A 60 5.30 -10.78 -15.97
N LEU A 61 4.28 -10.14 -16.56
CA LEU A 61 3.01 -10.80 -16.85
C LEU A 61 3.30 -12.02 -17.72
N GLU A 62 2.74 -13.17 -17.37
CA GLU A 62 2.79 -14.37 -18.22
C GLU A 62 1.72 -14.23 -19.32
N PRO A 63 2.11 -14.11 -20.59
CA PRO A 63 1.15 -13.93 -21.67
C PRO A 63 0.40 -15.24 -21.94
N ILE A 64 -0.87 -15.11 -22.34
CA ILE A 64 -1.65 -16.23 -22.84
C ILE A 64 -1.11 -16.61 -24.23
N PRO A 65 -0.78 -17.89 -24.49
CA PRO A 65 -0.31 -18.31 -25.80
C PRO A 65 -1.38 -18.03 -26.87
N PRO A 66 -0.98 -17.67 -28.10
CA PRO A 66 -1.93 -17.42 -29.17
C PRO A 66 -2.70 -18.70 -29.53
N PRO A 67 -4.01 -18.62 -29.81
CA PRO A 67 -4.76 -19.76 -30.33
C PRO A 67 -4.22 -20.19 -31.70
N ALA A 68 -4.24 -21.48 -31.98
CA ALA A 68 -3.81 -22.10 -33.24
C ALA A 68 -4.87 -21.97 -34.35
N GLY A 69 -6.12 -21.74 -33.97
CA GLY A 69 -7.26 -21.68 -34.89
C GLY A 69 -8.36 -20.70 -34.46
N PRO A 70 -9.30 -20.39 -35.37
CA PRO A 70 -10.45 -19.55 -35.07
C PRO A 70 -11.29 -20.13 -33.92
N PHE A 71 -11.78 -19.26 -33.03
CA PHE A 71 -12.68 -19.59 -31.91
C PHE A 71 -12.12 -20.49 -30.80
N GLU A 72 -10.81 -20.76 -30.77
CA GLU A 72 -10.20 -21.57 -29.69
C GLU A 72 -10.08 -20.82 -28.35
N LEU A 73 -10.09 -19.48 -28.37
CA LEU A 73 -10.07 -18.64 -27.18
C LEU A 73 -11.11 -17.52 -27.32
N VAL A 74 -12.02 -17.41 -26.36
CA VAL A 74 -13.07 -16.38 -26.31
C VAL A 74 -12.94 -15.60 -25.00
N GLY A 75 -12.63 -14.31 -25.10
CA GLY A 75 -12.68 -13.38 -23.97
C GLY A 75 -14.07 -12.78 -23.86
N LEU A 76 -14.64 -12.78 -22.65
CA LEU A 76 -15.92 -12.15 -22.35
C LEU A 76 -15.69 -11.15 -21.21
N ASP A 77 -16.21 -9.94 -21.37
CA ASP A 77 -16.22 -8.92 -20.32
C ASP A 77 -17.57 -8.21 -20.31
N TYR A 78 -17.99 -7.75 -19.13
CA TYR A 78 -19.22 -7.00 -18.97
C TYR A 78 -18.91 -5.51 -19.03
N LEU A 79 -19.54 -4.82 -19.97
CA LEU A 79 -19.49 -3.37 -20.02
C LEU A 79 -20.60 -2.78 -19.14
N GLY A 80 -20.26 -1.90 -18.19
CA GLY A 80 -21.28 -1.22 -17.40
C GLY A 80 -20.74 -0.22 -16.37
N PRO A 81 -21.64 0.63 -15.82
CA PRO A 81 -23.07 0.69 -16.12
C PRO A 81 -23.35 1.42 -17.44
N LEU A 82 -24.30 0.88 -18.22
CA LEU A 82 -24.78 1.49 -19.46
C LEU A 82 -26.00 2.36 -19.19
N THR A 83 -26.14 3.45 -19.96
CA THR A 83 -27.39 4.21 -20.01
C THR A 83 -28.50 3.34 -20.61
N THR A 84 -29.72 3.47 -20.09
CA THR A 84 -30.89 2.81 -20.66
C THR A 84 -31.06 3.20 -22.13
N SER A 85 -31.29 2.21 -23.00
CA SER A 85 -31.61 2.48 -24.39
C SER A 85 -32.95 3.21 -24.52
N VAL A 86 -33.21 3.82 -25.68
CA VAL A 86 -34.48 4.53 -25.96
C VAL A 86 -35.70 3.60 -25.85
N ASN A 87 -35.50 2.29 -26.05
CA ASN A 87 -36.53 1.26 -25.92
C ASN A 87 -36.47 0.53 -24.56
N GLY A 88 -35.65 1.01 -23.62
CA GLY A 88 -35.32 0.30 -22.38
C GLY A 88 -34.26 -0.79 -22.57
N ASN A 89 -33.73 -1.29 -21.46
CA ASN A 89 -32.97 -2.54 -21.38
C ASN A 89 -33.76 -3.52 -20.53
#